data_AF-I8VL61-F1
#
_entry.id   AF-I8VL61-F1
#
_cell.length_a   1.000
_cell.length_b   1.000
_cell.length_c   1.000
_cell.angle_alpha   90.00
_cell.angle_beta   90.00
_cell.angle_gamma   90.00
#
_symmetry.space_group_name_H-M   'P 1'
#
loop_
_entity.id
_entity.type
_entity.pdbx_description
1 polymer ?
#
loop_
_entity_poly.entity_id
_entity_poly.type
_entity_poly.pdbx_seq_one_letter_code
_entity_poly.pdbx_strand_id
1 'polypeptide(L)'
;METSNKLSYSKTHLFVEDGTQYKIIAKVSLNDDCKNGIYDFSITADIYEKRKNGRIVYAGGGCCHEEIQKRCPELAKFIPLHLCNHYGAPMYPEANGLYHLQNSGKETTINYLRITEEEYNALSLAEDQKHFKYLLFSLGIVERWKKEADTLISELETLSGLKWENPYKPEEERFTLTLSDEERANIEKLIKDGFYTKENIEKRKEEARKAALIKKRADICKRYDKDIAKAEREKKVMLYIFDSGVSTENVIYYNHSNTVRFNWSDLSCYKRISKEDFQNFLESVDYSKLPEGIKFEIK
;
A
#
# COMPACT_ATOMS: atom_id res chain seq x y z
N MET A 1 -18.37 -13.46 38.27
CA MET A 1 -18.47 -12.32 37.34
C MET A 1 -19.11 -12.86 36.07
N GLU A 2 -20.13 -12.20 35.54
CA GLU A 2 -20.77 -12.60 34.28
C GLU A 2 -19.76 -12.47 33.12
N THR A 3 -19.79 -13.40 32.16
CA THR A 3 -18.90 -13.35 30.99
C THR A 3 -19.53 -12.52 29.87
N SER A 4 -18.70 -11.81 29.12
CA SER A 4 -19.11 -11.01 27.97
C SER A 4 -17.99 -10.98 26.93
N ASN A 5 -18.37 -10.99 25.66
CA ASN A 5 -17.40 -10.75 24.57
C ASN A 5 -17.02 -9.27 24.45
N LYS A 6 -17.78 -8.37 25.09
CA LYS A 6 -17.55 -6.92 25.06
C LYS A 6 -17.32 -6.40 26.46
N LEU A 7 -16.22 -5.67 26.64
CA LEU A 7 -16.00 -4.85 27.82
C LEU A 7 -16.20 -3.38 27.47
N SER A 8 -16.86 -2.64 28.36
CA SER A 8 -16.90 -1.18 28.27
C SER A 8 -17.10 -0.55 29.63
N TYR A 9 -16.48 0.60 29.84
CA TYR A 9 -16.67 1.44 31.00
C TYR A 9 -16.72 2.91 30.57
N SER A 10 -17.54 3.70 31.25
CA SER A 10 -17.61 5.13 31.00
C SER A 10 -17.59 5.93 32.28
N LYS A 11 -16.92 7.08 32.23
CA LYS A 11 -16.81 8.04 33.33
C LYS A 11 -17.31 9.40 32.86
N THR A 12 -18.18 9.99 33.67
CA THR A 12 -18.62 11.37 33.47
C THR A 12 -17.91 12.29 34.45
N HIS A 13 -17.40 13.41 33.94
CA HIS A 13 -16.83 14.49 34.75
C HIS A 13 -17.44 15.84 34.33
N LEU A 14 -17.78 16.67 35.33
CA LEU A 14 -18.31 18.02 35.12
C LEU A 14 -17.22 19.02 35.50
N PHE A 15 -16.96 20.00 34.63
CA PHE A 15 -15.92 21.00 34.86
C PHE A 15 -16.33 22.38 34.37
N VAL A 16 -15.56 23.41 34.75
CA VAL A 16 -15.72 24.79 34.29
C VAL A 16 -14.42 25.24 33.64
N GLU A 17 -14.52 25.85 32.47
CA GLU A 17 -13.39 26.44 31.74
C GLU A 17 -13.84 27.78 31.15
N ASP A 18 -13.08 28.84 31.42
CA ASP A 18 -13.42 30.22 31.05
C ASP A 18 -14.84 30.65 31.42
N GLY A 19 -15.28 30.24 32.62
CA GLY A 19 -16.62 30.55 33.14
C GLY A 19 -17.77 29.75 32.49
N THR A 20 -17.46 28.84 31.57
CA THR A 20 -18.44 27.98 30.88
C THR A 20 -18.44 26.58 31.49
N GLN A 21 -19.63 26.02 31.76
CA GLN A 21 -19.79 24.67 32.31
C GLN A 21 -19.73 23.62 31.20
N TYR A 22 -18.96 22.57 31.41
CA TYR A 22 -18.80 21.44 30.49
C TYR A 22 -19.05 20.11 31.19
N LYS A 23 -19.41 19.10 30.38
CA LYS A 23 -19.52 17.69 30.77
C LYS A 23 -18.71 16.86 29.77
N ILE A 24 -17.70 16.14 30.25
CA ILE A 24 -17.00 15.12 29.47
C ILE A 24 -17.49 13.73 29.88
N ILE A 25 -17.73 12.88 28.88
CA ILE A 25 -18.02 11.46 29.06
C ILE A 25 -16.89 10.70 28.37
N ALA A 26 -15.92 10.24 29.15
CA ALA A 26 -14.84 9.40 28.66
C ALA A 26 -15.29 7.93 28.66
N LYS A 27 -15.04 7.21 27.57
CA LYS A 27 -15.43 5.82 27.39
C LYS A 27 -14.22 5.00 26.96
N VAL A 28 -13.99 3.89 27.65
CA VAL A 28 -13.05 2.84 27.26
C VAL A 28 -13.83 1.58 26.92
N SER A 29 -13.39 0.84 25.90
CA SER A 29 -13.97 -0.45 25.55
C SER A 29 -12.99 -1.37 24.85
N LEU A 30 -13.22 -2.67 25.00
CA LEU A 30 -12.64 -3.72 24.17
C LEU A 30 -13.78 -4.41 23.43
N ASN A 31 -13.83 -4.24 22.10
CA ASN A 31 -14.89 -4.81 21.26
C ASN A 31 -14.43 -5.04 19.82
N ASP A 32 -15.26 -5.74 19.06
CA ASP A 32 -15.19 -5.84 17.60
C ASP A 32 -16.51 -5.28 16.99
N ASP A 33 -16.84 -4.03 17.31
CA ASP A 33 -18.07 -3.40 16.79
C ASP A 33 -18.04 -3.27 15.25
N CYS A 34 -16.84 -3.28 14.65
CA CYS A 34 -16.64 -3.24 13.20
C CYS A 34 -16.77 -4.61 12.52
N LYS A 35 -16.85 -5.70 13.28
CA LYS A 35 -16.91 -7.09 12.79
C LYS A 35 -15.75 -7.43 11.85
N ASN A 36 -14.55 -6.95 12.18
CA ASN A 36 -13.33 -7.18 11.41
C ASN A 36 -12.62 -8.48 11.82
N GLY A 37 -13.11 -9.20 12.83
CA GLY A 37 -12.56 -10.46 13.29
C GLY A 37 -11.39 -10.30 14.26
N ILE A 38 -11.25 -9.15 14.91
CA ILE A 38 -10.29 -8.91 15.99
C ILE A 38 -10.87 -7.91 17.00
N TYR A 39 -10.62 -8.14 18.29
CA TYR A 39 -11.06 -7.22 19.34
C TYR A 39 -10.00 -6.15 19.59
N ASP A 40 -10.41 -4.89 19.51
CA ASP A 40 -9.54 -3.73 19.66
C ASP A 40 -9.96 -2.84 20.82
N PHE A 41 -8.98 -2.21 21.45
CA PHE A 41 -9.18 -1.19 22.46
C PHE A 41 -9.60 0.13 21.83
N SER A 42 -10.60 0.77 22.41
CA SER A 42 -11.02 2.12 22.08
C SER A 42 -11.12 2.96 23.34
N ILE A 43 -10.54 4.15 23.33
CA ILE A 43 -10.72 5.16 24.37
C ILE A 43 -11.03 6.50 23.71
N THR A 44 -12.21 7.02 24.00
CA THR A 44 -12.75 8.22 23.36
C THR A 44 -13.49 9.05 24.40
N ALA A 45 -13.83 10.28 24.03
CA ALA A 45 -14.73 11.08 24.85
C ALA A 45 -15.75 11.83 24.01
N ASP A 46 -16.90 12.10 24.62
CA ASP A 46 -17.86 13.11 24.17
C ASP A 46 -17.88 14.27 25.15
N ILE A 47 -17.77 15.49 24.63
CA ILE A 47 -17.73 16.73 25.40
C ILE A 47 -18.99 17.54 25.08
N TYR A 48 -19.66 17.98 26.13
CA TYR A 48 -20.87 18.79 26.04
C TYR A 48 -20.67 20.11 26.78
N GLU A 49 -21.11 21.20 26.16
CA GLU A 49 -21.10 22.55 26.74
C GLU A 49 -22.51 22.89 27.25
N LYS A 50 -22.62 23.50 28.44
CA LYS A 50 -23.85 24.11 28.92
C LYS A 50 -23.81 25.61 28.64
N ARG A 51 -24.62 26.02 27.66
CA ARG A 51 -24.74 27.43 27.23
C ARG A 51 -25.43 28.29 28.29
N LYS A 52 -25.28 29.62 28.17
CA LYS A 52 -25.90 30.63 29.05
C LYS A 52 -27.43 30.48 29.20
N ASN A 53 -28.10 29.98 28.16
CA ASN A 53 -29.56 29.70 28.18
C ASN A 53 -29.92 28.36 28.81
N GLY A 54 -28.98 27.67 29.47
CA GLY A 54 -29.16 26.39 30.14
C GLY A 54 -29.14 25.16 29.22
N ARG A 55 -29.09 25.33 27.89
CA ARG A 55 -29.04 24.20 26.94
C ARG A 55 -27.69 23.50 26.99
N ILE A 56 -27.72 22.18 27.02
CA ILE A 56 -26.54 21.32 26.86
C ILE A 56 -26.40 20.98 25.38
N VAL A 57 -25.26 21.28 24.78
CA VAL A 57 -24.97 21.02 23.36
C VAL A 57 -23.70 20.20 23.24
N TYR A 58 -23.62 19.36 22.21
CA TYR A 58 -22.39 18.67 21.86
C TYR A 58 -21.35 19.70 21.39
N ALA A 59 -20.17 19.67 22.02
CA ALA A 59 -19.07 20.59 21.75
C ALA A 59 -17.94 19.93 20.95
N GLY A 60 -17.77 18.61 21.09
CA GLY A 60 -16.76 17.84 20.38
C GLY A 60 -16.61 16.44 20.96
N GLY A 61 -15.80 15.61 20.30
CA GLY A 61 -15.53 14.26 20.77
C GLY A 61 -14.64 13.46 19.82
N GLY A 62 -14.47 12.18 20.12
CA GLY A 62 -13.55 11.28 19.42
C GLY A 62 -12.27 11.01 20.23
N CYS A 63 -11.11 11.09 19.59
CA CYS A 63 -9.79 10.80 20.17
C CYS A 63 -9.26 11.96 21.05
N CYS A 64 -10.00 12.30 22.10
CA CYS A 64 -9.72 13.43 22.98
C CYS A 64 -8.71 13.08 24.10
N HIS A 65 -7.57 12.47 23.75
CA HIS A 65 -6.60 11.94 24.73
C HIS A 65 -6.15 12.97 25.78
N GLU A 66 -5.83 14.20 25.38
CA GLU A 66 -5.41 15.27 26.29
C GLU A 66 -6.51 15.63 27.30
N GLU A 67 -7.74 15.79 26.84
CA GLU A 67 -8.88 16.10 27.72
C GLU A 67 -9.24 14.92 28.63
N ILE A 68 -9.14 13.68 28.13
CA ILE A 68 -9.32 12.49 28.97
C ILE A 68 -8.27 12.46 30.06
N GLN A 69 -7.00 12.69 29.74
CA GLN A 69 -5.92 12.71 30.72
C GLN A 69 -6.11 13.83 31.76
N LYS A 70 -6.57 15.00 31.35
CA LYS A 70 -6.81 16.16 32.23
C LYS A 70 -8.04 15.98 33.13
N ARG A 71 -9.13 15.38 32.62
CA ARG A 71 -10.46 15.40 33.27
C ARG A 71 -10.92 14.05 33.81
N CYS A 72 -10.42 12.95 33.26
CA CYS A 72 -10.68 11.57 33.67
C CYS A 72 -9.36 10.79 33.78
N PRO A 73 -8.40 11.25 34.62
CA PRO A 73 -7.04 10.71 34.68
C PRO A 73 -7.01 9.21 34.99
N GLU A 74 -8.02 8.66 35.66
CA GLU A 74 -8.13 7.23 35.93
C GLU A 74 -8.24 6.35 34.67
N LEU A 75 -8.70 6.93 33.55
CA LEU A 75 -8.81 6.24 32.26
C LEU A 75 -7.59 6.48 31.36
N ALA A 76 -6.71 7.41 31.70
CA ALA A 76 -5.56 7.79 30.87
C ALA A 76 -4.61 6.60 30.59
N LYS A 77 -4.55 5.63 31.49
CA LYS A 77 -3.75 4.40 31.32
C LYS A 77 -4.15 3.55 30.11
N PHE A 78 -5.35 3.70 29.57
CA PHE A 78 -5.80 3.00 28.35
C PHE A 78 -5.40 3.71 27.05
N ILE A 79 -4.95 4.97 27.12
CA ILE A 79 -4.56 5.77 25.94
C ILE A 79 -3.50 5.07 25.08
N PRO A 80 -2.41 4.49 25.64
CA PRO A 80 -1.38 3.83 24.84
C PRO A 80 -1.87 2.61 24.04
N LEU A 81 -2.99 2.01 24.44
CA LEU A 81 -3.62 0.88 23.74
C LEU A 81 -4.71 1.31 22.78
N HIS A 82 -5.03 2.61 22.63
CA HIS A 82 -6.04 3.02 21.66
C HIS A 82 -5.72 2.48 20.26
N LEU A 83 -6.67 1.78 19.64
CA LEU A 83 -6.56 1.11 18.33
C LEU A 83 -5.55 -0.06 18.28
N CYS A 84 -5.15 -0.57 19.44
CA CYS A 84 -4.42 -1.82 19.53
C CYS A 84 -5.39 -2.98 19.75
N ASN A 85 -5.03 -4.16 19.26
CA ASN A 85 -5.83 -5.37 19.48
C ASN A 85 -5.70 -5.89 20.93
N HIS A 86 -6.43 -6.95 21.27
CA HIS A 86 -6.36 -7.60 22.59
C HIS A 86 -5.00 -8.25 22.91
N TYR A 87 -4.13 -8.38 21.91
CA TYR A 87 -2.70 -8.71 22.11
C TYR A 87 -1.85 -7.48 22.43
N GLY A 88 -2.44 -6.30 22.46
CA GLY A 88 -1.77 -5.01 22.59
C GLY A 88 -1.06 -4.57 21.31
N ALA A 89 -1.04 -5.36 20.24
CA ALA A 89 -0.33 -5.00 19.03
C ALA A 89 -1.05 -3.85 18.31
N PRO A 90 -0.33 -2.80 17.85
CA PRO A 90 -0.92 -1.81 16.96
C PRO A 90 -1.22 -2.45 15.60
N MET A 91 -2.08 -1.83 14.80
CA MET A 91 -2.53 -2.38 13.51
C MET A 91 -1.39 -2.59 12.51
N TYR A 92 -1.23 -3.78 11.93
CA TYR A 92 -0.14 -4.12 10.99
C TYR A 92 1.25 -3.70 11.49
N PRO A 93 1.69 -4.14 12.67
CA PRO A 93 2.87 -3.61 13.35
C PRO A 93 4.16 -3.77 12.53
N GLU A 94 4.28 -4.85 11.75
CA GLU A 94 5.45 -5.13 10.91
C GLU A 94 5.53 -4.26 9.65
N ALA A 95 4.39 -3.87 9.08
CA ALA A 95 4.33 -3.04 7.88
C ALA A 95 4.30 -1.55 8.24
N ASN A 96 3.40 -1.15 9.13
CA ASN A 96 3.27 0.23 9.59
C ASN A 96 4.49 0.65 10.43
N GLY A 97 5.03 -0.25 11.26
CA GLY A 97 6.24 0.02 12.02
C GLY A 97 7.45 0.28 11.12
N LEU A 98 7.64 -0.55 10.08
CA LEU A 98 8.69 -0.34 9.09
C LEU A 98 8.47 0.94 8.28
N TYR A 99 7.23 1.26 7.92
CA TYR A 99 6.90 2.51 7.25
C TYR A 99 7.27 3.73 8.10
N HIS A 100 6.88 3.76 9.38
CA HIS A 100 7.19 4.87 10.28
C HIS A 100 8.70 5.03 10.46
N LEU A 101 9.42 3.92 10.62
CA LEU A 101 10.88 3.90 10.71
C LEU A 101 11.55 4.58 9.50
N GLN A 102 11.00 4.38 8.29
CA GLN A 102 11.55 4.92 7.05
C GLN A 102 11.07 6.34 6.71
N ASN A 103 9.86 6.72 7.14
CA ASN A 103 9.17 7.91 6.60
C ASN A 103 8.69 8.92 7.65
N SER A 104 8.53 8.53 8.92
CA SER A 104 7.88 9.37 9.95
C SER A 104 8.81 9.84 11.06
N GLY A 105 10.04 9.30 11.12
CA GLY A 105 11.05 9.69 12.10
C GLY A 105 10.93 8.97 13.45
N LYS A 106 11.97 9.14 14.26
CA LYS A 106 12.21 8.35 15.48
C LYS A 106 11.10 8.44 16.52
N GLU A 107 10.65 9.65 16.86
CA GLU A 107 9.64 9.86 17.90
C GLU A 107 8.31 9.20 17.54
N THR A 108 7.85 9.36 16.30
CA THR A 108 6.63 8.72 15.80
C THR A 108 6.71 7.20 15.90
N THR A 109 7.82 6.59 15.48
CA THR A 109 8.02 5.14 15.55
C THR A 109 8.04 4.63 17.00
N ILE A 110 8.76 5.34 17.88
CA ILE A 110 8.85 5.01 19.31
C ILE A 110 7.46 5.01 19.94
N ASN A 111 6.68 6.06 19.69
CA ASN A 111 5.33 6.20 20.24
C ASN A 111 4.38 5.15 19.66
N TYR A 112 4.45 4.91 18.35
CA TYR A 112 3.58 3.94 17.66
C TYR A 112 3.81 2.50 18.15
N LEU A 113 5.07 2.09 18.27
CA LEU A 113 5.43 0.73 18.69
C LEU A 113 5.56 0.58 20.21
N ARG A 114 5.49 1.66 20.98
CA ARG A 114 5.73 1.67 22.43
C ARG A 114 7.06 0.99 22.80
N ILE A 115 8.14 1.44 22.17
CA ILE A 115 9.49 0.87 22.29
C ILE A 115 10.47 1.87 22.90
N THR A 116 11.63 1.38 23.36
CA THR A 116 12.73 2.25 23.80
C THR A 116 13.55 2.77 22.62
N GLU A 117 14.45 3.71 22.91
CA GLU A 117 15.41 4.20 21.92
C GLU A 117 16.38 3.11 21.46
N GLU A 118 16.83 2.24 22.36
CA GLU A 118 17.70 1.11 22.04
C GLU A 118 17.01 0.12 21.10
N GLU A 119 15.74 -0.18 21.36
CA GLU A 119 14.90 -1.03 20.52
C GLU A 119 14.66 -0.40 19.14
N TYR A 120 14.43 0.92 19.10
CA TYR A 120 14.34 1.66 17.84
C TYR A 120 15.63 1.53 17.03
N ASN A 121 16.79 1.71 17.67
CA ASN A 121 18.09 1.58 17.01
C ASN A 121 18.30 0.15 16.48
N ALA A 122 17.90 -0.88 17.21
CA ALA A 122 17.96 -2.26 16.73
C ALA A 122 17.03 -2.49 15.53
N LEU A 123 15.79 -2.01 15.59
CA LEU A 123 14.82 -2.11 14.49
C LEU A 123 15.25 -1.32 13.25
N SER A 124 16.01 -0.23 13.43
CA SER A 124 16.55 0.57 12.32
C SER A 124 17.51 -0.18 11.40
N LEU A 125 18.03 -1.32 11.86
CA LEU A 125 18.89 -2.23 11.09
C LEU A 125 18.09 -3.22 10.23
N ALA A 126 16.76 -3.19 10.30
CA ALA A 126 15.92 -4.05 9.48
C ALA A 126 15.99 -3.63 8.00
N GLU A 127 16.40 -4.56 7.13
CA GLU A 127 16.44 -4.34 5.68
C GLU A 127 15.10 -4.58 4.99
N ASP A 128 14.26 -5.44 5.56
CA ASP A 128 12.99 -5.82 4.99
C ASP A 128 11.97 -6.13 6.10
N GLN A 129 10.70 -6.26 5.69
CA GLN A 129 9.58 -6.52 6.60
C GLN A 129 9.74 -7.84 7.37
N LYS A 130 10.41 -8.86 6.81
CA LYS A 130 10.61 -10.14 7.49
C LYS A 130 11.64 -10.03 8.61
N HIS A 131 12.75 -9.33 8.35
CA HIS A 131 13.75 -9.03 9.37
C HIS A 131 13.15 -8.15 10.47
N PHE A 132 12.39 -7.12 10.09
CA PHE A 132 11.70 -6.24 11.03
C PHE A 132 10.73 -7.02 11.93
N LYS A 133 9.88 -7.88 11.33
CA LYS A 133 8.99 -8.78 12.03
C LYS A 133 9.77 -9.66 13.02
N TYR A 134 10.84 -10.31 12.60
CA TYR A 134 11.70 -11.11 13.47
C TYR A 134 12.19 -10.31 14.68
N LEU A 135 12.68 -9.08 14.46
CA LEU A 135 13.19 -8.21 15.51
C LEU A 135 12.13 -7.82 16.55
N LEU A 136 10.88 -7.57 16.13
CA LEU A 136 9.77 -7.34 17.07
C LEU A 136 9.62 -8.49 18.07
N PHE A 137 9.75 -9.74 17.61
CA PHE A 137 9.69 -10.91 18.49
C PHE A 137 10.98 -11.10 19.29
N SER A 138 12.16 -10.99 18.66
CA SER A 138 13.44 -11.27 19.33
C SER A 138 13.79 -10.25 20.41
N LEU A 139 13.33 -9.01 20.27
CA LEU A 139 13.49 -7.95 21.26
C LEU A 139 12.46 -8.03 22.40
N GLY A 140 11.50 -8.97 22.35
CA GLY A 140 10.46 -9.11 23.37
C GLY A 140 9.36 -8.05 23.32
N ILE A 141 9.28 -7.28 22.23
CA ILE A 141 8.30 -6.19 22.07
C ILE A 141 6.87 -6.75 22.00
N VAL A 142 6.68 -7.82 21.22
CA VAL A 142 5.36 -8.48 21.09
C VAL A 142 4.88 -9.05 22.43
N GLU A 143 5.81 -9.64 23.20
CA GLU A 143 5.49 -10.17 24.54
C GLU A 143 5.11 -9.04 25.50
N ARG A 144 5.80 -7.90 25.44
CA ARG A 144 5.50 -6.72 26.25
C ARG A 144 4.10 -6.18 25.95
N TRP A 145 3.75 -6.03 24.66
CA TRP A 145 2.40 -5.60 24.27
C TRP A 145 1.32 -6.50 24.84
N LYS A 146 1.54 -7.83 24.83
CA LYS A 146 0.57 -8.76 25.41
C LYS A 146 0.41 -8.58 26.91
N LYS A 147 1.51 -8.42 27.65
CA LYS A 147 1.48 -8.16 29.10
C LYS A 147 0.76 -6.85 29.44
N GLU A 148 1.01 -5.80 28.67
CA GLU A 148 0.32 -4.51 28.80
C GLU A 148 -1.19 -4.66 28.59
N ALA A 149 -1.58 -5.33 27.50
CA ALA A 149 -2.97 -5.60 27.18
C ALA A 149 -3.68 -6.44 28.25
N ASP A 150 -3.08 -7.56 28.68
CA ASP A 150 -3.66 -8.44 29.70
C ASP A 150 -3.89 -7.73 31.04
N THR A 151 -2.95 -6.86 31.42
CA THR A 151 -3.08 -6.02 32.60
C THR A 151 -4.30 -5.10 32.48
N LEU A 152 -4.42 -4.38 31.36
CA LEU A 152 -5.49 -3.42 31.15
C LEU A 152 -6.85 -4.10 30.88
N ILE A 153 -6.88 -5.31 30.31
CA ILE A 153 -8.09 -6.13 30.23
C ILE A 153 -8.60 -6.43 31.64
N SER A 154 -7.73 -6.94 32.52
CA SER A 154 -8.09 -7.29 33.90
C SER A 154 -8.64 -6.08 34.69
N GLU A 155 -8.06 -4.90 34.46
CA GLU A 155 -8.58 -3.68 35.04
C GLU A 155 -9.94 -3.27 34.45
N LEU A 156 -10.13 -3.42 33.14
CA LEU A 156 -11.39 -3.11 32.49
C LEU A 156 -12.50 -4.10 32.88
N GLU A 157 -12.17 -5.37 33.13
CA GLU A 157 -13.07 -6.36 33.74
C GLU A 157 -13.54 -5.90 35.12
N THR A 158 -12.60 -5.42 35.94
CA THR A 158 -12.91 -4.87 37.28
C THR A 158 -13.82 -3.64 37.18
N LEU A 159 -13.54 -2.72 36.25
CA LEU A 159 -14.34 -1.50 36.05
C LEU A 159 -15.74 -1.80 35.52
N SER A 160 -15.88 -2.78 34.63
CA SER A 160 -17.15 -3.13 34.00
C SER A 160 -17.99 -4.12 34.82
N GLY A 161 -17.37 -4.86 35.74
CA GLY A 161 -18.02 -5.95 36.46
C GLY A 161 -18.27 -7.20 35.60
N LEU A 162 -17.59 -7.30 34.44
CA LEU A 162 -17.72 -8.38 33.47
C LEU A 162 -16.37 -9.05 33.24
N LYS A 163 -16.38 -10.37 33.02
CA LYS A 163 -15.19 -11.11 32.60
C LYS A 163 -15.18 -11.21 31.08
N TRP A 164 -14.05 -10.88 30.45
CA TRP A 164 -13.93 -10.94 29.00
C TRP A 164 -13.66 -12.36 28.52
N GLU A 165 -14.30 -12.72 27.42
CA GLU A 165 -14.07 -13.96 26.72
C GLU A 165 -13.99 -13.68 25.21
N ASN A 166 -12.89 -14.07 24.59
CA ASN A 166 -12.74 -13.92 23.14
C ASN A 166 -13.63 -14.95 22.43
N PRO A 167 -14.61 -14.53 21.60
CA PRO A 167 -15.45 -15.47 20.88
C PRO A 167 -14.74 -16.14 19.69
N TYR A 168 -13.60 -15.60 19.25
CA TYR A 168 -12.86 -16.12 18.10
C TYR A 168 -11.83 -17.17 18.52
N LYS A 169 -11.64 -18.18 17.67
CA LYS A 169 -10.47 -19.04 17.80
C LYS A 169 -9.23 -18.32 17.27
N PRO A 170 -8.03 -18.59 17.81
CA PRO A 170 -6.79 -17.94 17.35
C PRO A 170 -6.57 -18.01 15.83
N GLU A 171 -6.97 -19.11 15.19
CA GLU A 171 -6.86 -19.30 13.73
C GLU A 171 -7.87 -18.49 12.90
N GLU A 172 -8.94 -17.98 13.52
CA GLU A 172 -9.97 -17.18 12.87
C GLU A 172 -9.71 -15.67 13.02
N GLU A 173 -8.86 -15.29 13.98
CA GLU A 173 -8.52 -13.90 14.26
C GLU A 173 -7.71 -13.29 13.11
N ARG A 174 -8.20 -12.16 12.61
CA ARG A 174 -7.51 -11.41 11.56
C ARG A 174 -6.44 -10.51 12.16
N PHE A 175 -5.42 -10.23 11.36
CA PHE A 175 -4.39 -9.22 11.67
C PHE A 175 -3.54 -9.54 12.92
N THR A 176 -3.57 -10.79 13.38
CA THR A 176 -2.69 -11.27 14.45
C THR A 176 -1.26 -11.37 13.94
N LEU A 177 -0.35 -10.66 14.60
CA LEU A 177 1.07 -10.80 14.35
C LEU A 177 1.57 -12.12 14.95
N THR A 178 2.02 -13.04 14.12
CA THR A 178 2.57 -14.35 14.52
C THR A 178 3.93 -14.57 13.89
N LEU A 179 4.82 -15.32 14.53
CA LEU A 179 6.09 -15.75 13.94
C LEU A 179 6.22 -17.26 14.16
N SER A 180 6.16 -18.03 13.07
CA SER A 180 6.31 -19.49 13.17
C SER A 180 7.76 -19.88 13.46
N ASP A 181 7.96 -21.07 14.03
CA ASP A 181 9.31 -21.61 14.26
C ASP A 181 10.10 -21.77 12.95
N GLU A 182 9.42 -22.10 11.86
CA GLU A 182 10.03 -22.17 10.53
C GLU A 182 10.46 -20.79 10.03
N GLU A 183 9.60 -19.77 10.14
CA GLU A 183 9.96 -18.39 9.78
C GLU A 183 11.15 -17.90 10.62
N ARG A 184 11.12 -18.15 11.92
CA ARG A 184 12.20 -17.82 12.85
C ARG A 184 13.51 -18.48 12.43
N ALA A 185 13.52 -19.80 12.25
CA ALA A 185 14.71 -20.55 11.86
C ALA A 185 15.27 -20.09 10.51
N ASN A 186 14.40 -19.74 9.56
CA ASN A 186 14.81 -19.21 8.26
C ASN A 186 15.52 -17.86 8.40
N ILE A 187 14.99 -16.92 9.19
CA ILE A 187 15.62 -15.61 9.40
C ILE A 187 16.93 -15.77 10.19
N GLU A 188 16.97 -16.62 11.21
CA GLU A 188 18.19 -16.90 11.98
C GLU A 188 19.30 -17.50 11.12
N LYS A 189 18.94 -18.40 10.19
CA LYS A 189 19.88 -18.91 9.20
C LYS A 189 20.41 -17.80 8.29
N LEU A 190 19.55 -16.94 7.77
CA LEU A 190 19.96 -15.79 6.95
C LEU A 190 20.90 -14.84 7.72
N ILE A 191 20.60 -14.57 8.98
CA ILE A 191 21.48 -13.78 9.87
C ILE A 191 22.85 -14.46 10.00
N LYS A 192 22.87 -15.76 10.30
CA LYS A 192 24.10 -16.56 10.46
C LYS A 192 24.93 -16.61 9.17
N ASP A 193 24.28 -16.71 8.02
CA ASP A 193 24.92 -16.70 6.70
C ASP A 193 25.36 -15.30 6.27
N GLY A 194 25.14 -14.28 7.11
CA GLY A 194 25.56 -12.90 6.89
C GLY A 194 24.69 -12.15 5.89
N PHE A 195 23.48 -12.62 5.55
CA PHE A 195 22.60 -11.98 4.57
C PHE A 195 22.25 -10.52 4.90
N TYR A 196 22.15 -10.22 6.20
CA TYR A 196 21.86 -8.90 6.75
C TYR A 196 23.11 -8.10 7.13
N THR A 197 24.32 -8.53 6.72
CA THR A 197 25.52 -7.71 6.91
C THR A 197 25.53 -6.56 5.91
N LYS A 198 26.06 -5.40 6.34
CA LYS A 198 26.16 -4.20 5.49
C LYS A 198 26.83 -4.49 4.13
N GLU A 199 27.90 -5.29 4.13
CA GLU A 199 28.60 -5.69 2.91
C GLU A 199 27.72 -6.48 1.94
N ASN A 200 27.01 -7.52 2.42
CA ASN A 200 26.14 -8.33 1.57
C ASN A 200 24.91 -7.55 1.09
N ILE A 201 24.41 -6.62 1.91
CA ILE A 201 23.34 -5.69 1.52
C ILE A 201 23.80 -4.79 0.38
N GLU A 202 24.96 -4.14 0.51
CA GLU A 202 25.54 -3.26 -0.51
C GLU A 202 25.81 -4.03 -1.81
N LYS A 203 26.36 -5.24 -1.71
CA LYS A 203 26.59 -6.14 -2.86
C LYS A 203 25.28 -6.44 -3.61
N ARG A 204 24.22 -6.83 -2.90
CA ARG A 204 22.90 -7.09 -3.51
C ARG A 204 22.31 -5.84 -4.17
N LYS A 205 22.44 -4.67 -3.55
CA LYS A 205 21.97 -3.39 -4.11
C LYS A 205 22.71 -3.04 -5.41
N GLU A 206 24.02 -3.26 -5.46
CA GLU A 206 24.81 -3.01 -6.67
C GLU A 206 24.52 -4.03 -7.79
N GLU A 207 24.36 -5.31 -7.46
CA GLU A 207 23.94 -6.34 -8.42
C GLU A 207 22.56 -6.02 -9.02
N ALA A 208 21.59 -5.64 -8.19
CA ALA A 208 20.26 -5.23 -8.64
C ALA A 208 20.31 -3.99 -9.55
N ARG A 209 21.15 -3.00 -9.21
CA ARG A 209 21.37 -1.81 -10.04
C ARG A 209 21.94 -2.17 -11.41
N LYS A 210 22.96 -3.04 -11.47
CA LYS A 210 23.54 -3.53 -12.74
C LYS A 210 22.50 -4.27 -13.57
N ALA A 211 21.73 -5.16 -12.96
CA ALA A 211 20.65 -5.89 -13.63
C ALA A 211 19.58 -4.93 -14.20
N ALA A 212 19.18 -3.90 -13.45
CA ALA A 212 18.24 -2.89 -13.91
C ALA A 212 18.77 -2.09 -15.12
N LEU A 213 20.06 -1.75 -15.12
CA LEU A 213 20.71 -1.09 -16.26
C LEU A 213 20.74 -1.97 -17.50
N ILE A 214 21.09 -3.26 -17.35
CA ILE A 214 21.09 -4.24 -18.46
C ILE A 214 19.67 -4.38 -19.03
N LYS A 215 18.67 -4.54 -18.17
CA LYS A 215 17.26 -4.64 -18.58
C LYS A 215 16.82 -3.38 -19.34
N LYS A 216 17.10 -2.19 -18.80
CA LYS A 216 16.75 -0.92 -19.44
C LYS A 216 17.43 -0.78 -20.81
N ARG A 217 18.69 -1.21 -20.95
CA ARG A 217 19.40 -1.22 -22.23
C ARG A 217 18.72 -2.17 -23.23
N ALA A 218 18.38 -3.38 -22.81
CA ALA A 218 17.69 -4.35 -23.64
C ALA A 218 16.30 -3.84 -24.10
N ASP A 219 15.55 -3.19 -23.20
CA ASP A 219 14.25 -2.59 -23.51
C ASP A 219 14.38 -1.45 -24.53
N ILE A 220 15.42 -0.61 -24.42
CA ILE A 220 15.72 0.45 -25.38
C ILE A 220 16.06 -0.14 -26.76
N CYS A 221 16.95 -1.13 -26.82
CA CYS A 221 17.31 -1.82 -28.06
C CYS A 221 16.07 -2.42 -28.72
N LYS A 222 15.31 -3.23 -27.98
CA LYS A 222 14.09 -3.89 -28.47
C LYS A 222 13.07 -2.90 -29.05
N ARG A 223 12.91 -1.73 -28.43
CA ARG A 223 12.01 -0.68 -28.92
C ARG A 223 12.50 -0.14 -30.27
N TYR A 224 13.76 0.28 -30.35
CA TYR A 224 14.27 0.89 -31.58
C TYR A 224 14.50 -0.12 -32.70
N ASP A 225 14.88 -1.36 -32.41
CA ASP A 225 14.98 -2.42 -33.41
C ASP A 225 13.62 -2.68 -34.07
N LYS A 226 12.53 -2.63 -33.28
CA LYS A 226 11.16 -2.73 -33.80
C LYS A 226 10.79 -1.55 -34.69
N ASP A 227 11.17 -0.33 -34.30
CA ASP A 227 10.90 0.89 -35.07
C ASP A 227 11.71 0.92 -36.38
N ILE A 228 12.98 0.51 -36.34
CA ILE A 228 13.84 0.34 -37.51
C ILE A 228 13.23 -0.68 -38.46
N ALA A 229 12.86 -1.87 -37.97
CA ALA A 229 12.24 -2.89 -38.81
C ALA A 229 10.92 -2.40 -39.43
N LYS A 230 10.12 -1.59 -38.72
CA LYS A 230 8.91 -0.97 -39.26
C LYS A 230 9.25 0.02 -40.39
N ALA A 231 10.22 0.90 -40.16
CA ALA A 231 10.66 1.88 -41.16
C ALA A 231 11.28 1.19 -42.39
N GLU A 232 12.06 0.13 -42.21
CA GLU A 232 12.63 -0.67 -43.30
C GLU A 232 11.54 -1.36 -44.12
N ARG A 233 10.53 -1.95 -43.47
CA ARG A 233 9.37 -2.53 -44.17
C ARG A 233 8.63 -1.47 -44.99
N GLU A 234 8.34 -0.33 -44.40
CA GLU A 234 7.65 0.78 -45.07
C GLU A 234 8.46 1.33 -46.25
N LYS A 235 9.76 1.55 -46.05
CA LYS A 235 10.70 1.94 -47.11
C LYS A 235 10.67 0.93 -48.27
N LYS A 236 10.73 -0.37 -47.98
CA LYS A 236 10.69 -1.44 -48.99
C LYS A 236 9.41 -1.38 -49.82
N VAL A 237 8.26 -1.22 -49.17
CA VAL A 237 6.94 -1.13 -49.83
C VAL A 237 6.84 0.13 -50.70
N MET A 238 7.24 1.30 -50.16
CA MET A 238 7.15 2.56 -50.90
C MET A 238 8.07 2.59 -52.11
N LEU A 239 9.31 2.08 -51.98
CA LEU A 239 10.22 1.96 -53.12
C LEU A 239 9.65 1.02 -54.19
N TYR A 240 9.06 -0.11 -53.79
CA TYR A 240 8.45 -1.04 -54.74
C TYR A 240 7.32 -0.39 -55.56
N ILE A 241 6.44 0.40 -54.91
CA ILE A 241 5.35 1.11 -55.59
C ILE A 241 5.92 2.15 -56.56
N PHE A 242 6.93 2.91 -56.12
CA PHE A 242 7.60 3.90 -56.96
C PHE A 242 8.28 3.26 -58.18
N ASP A 243 9.02 2.18 -57.98
CA ASP A 243 9.74 1.45 -59.04
C ASP A 243 8.77 0.77 -60.03
N SER A 244 7.52 0.52 -59.62
CA SER A 244 6.44 0.03 -60.48
C SER A 244 5.83 1.13 -61.36
N GLY A 245 6.31 2.37 -61.26
CA GLY A 245 5.84 3.52 -62.04
C GLY A 245 4.59 4.20 -61.48
N VAL A 246 4.13 3.82 -60.28
CA VAL A 246 2.95 4.40 -59.64
C VAL A 246 3.35 5.52 -58.68
N SER A 247 2.58 6.61 -58.65
CA SER A 247 2.83 7.71 -57.72
C SER A 247 2.65 7.28 -56.27
N THR A 248 3.61 7.64 -55.41
CA THR A 248 3.57 7.43 -53.96
C THR A 248 3.01 8.65 -53.19
N GLU A 249 2.62 9.73 -53.87
CA GLU A 249 2.20 10.99 -53.23
C GLU A 249 0.91 10.84 -52.40
N ASN A 250 -0.05 10.06 -52.89
CA ASN A 250 -1.31 9.79 -52.20
C ASN A 250 -1.41 8.31 -51.78
N VAL A 251 -0.35 7.81 -51.13
CA VAL A 251 -0.26 6.44 -50.62
C VAL A 251 0.12 6.44 -49.14
N ILE A 252 -0.53 5.60 -48.34
CA ILE A 252 -0.15 5.34 -46.95
C ILE A 252 -0.01 3.84 -46.71
N TYR A 253 1.00 3.45 -45.92
CA TYR A 253 1.19 2.06 -45.50
C TYR A 253 0.86 1.89 -44.01
N TYR A 254 -0.18 1.10 -43.72
CA TYR A 254 -0.56 0.74 -42.37
C TYR A 254 0.18 -0.54 -41.95
N ASN A 255 1.32 -0.37 -41.27
CA ASN A 255 2.15 -1.50 -40.81
C ASN A 255 1.37 -2.49 -39.90
N HIS A 256 0.40 -2.02 -39.12
CA HIS A 256 -0.37 -2.85 -38.19
C HIS A 256 -1.35 -3.81 -38.89
N SER A 257 -1.88 -3.44 -40.05
CA SER A 257 -2.77 -4.29 -40.85
C SER A 257 -2.07 -4.89 -42.08
N ASN A 258 -0.80 -4.53 -42.28
CA ASN A 258 -0.03 -4.80 -43.48
C ASN A 258 -0.77 -4.36 -44.77
N THR A 259 -1.41 -3.19 -44.73
CA THR A 259 -2.24 -2.69 -45.83
C THR A 259 -1.68 -1.40 -46.40
N VAL A 260 -1.49 -1.36 -47.71
CA VAL A 260 -1.23 -0.14 -48.47
C VAL A 260 -2.55 0.41 -48.98
N ARG A 261 -2.79 1.69 -48.74
CA ARG A 261 -4.00 2.37 -49.19
C ARG A 261 -3.65 3.50 -50.14
N PHE A 262 -4.05 3.37 -51.39
CA PHE A 262 -4.00 4.40 -52.41
C PHE A 262 -5.17 5.37 -52.26
N ASN A 263 -4.96 6.61 -52.68
CA ASN A 263 -5.92 7.70 -52.55
C ASN A 263 -6.37 7.89 -51.09
N TRP A 264 -5.46 7.73 -50.12
CA TRP A 264 -5.80 7.74 -48.68
C TRP A 264 -6.39 9.08 -48.23
N SER A 265 -5.96 10.18 -48.85
CA SER A 265 -6.44 11.54 -48.62
C SER A 265 -7.31 12.03 -49.77
N ASP A 266 -8.41 12.71 -49.44
CA ASP A 266 -9.29 13.38 -50.42
C ASP A 266 -8.85 14.83 -50.70
N LEU A 267 -7.74 15.29 -50.09
CA LEU A 267 -7.27 16.66 -50.30
C LEU A 267 -6.79 16.85 -51.74
N SER A 268 -7.23 17.95 -52.37
CA SER A 268 -6.99 18.24 -53.79
C SER A 268 -5.51 18.48 -54.14
N CYS A 269 -4.64 18.67 -53.14
CA CYS A 269 -3.21 18.83 -53.33
C CYS A 269 -2.46 17.52 -53.61
N TYR A 270 -3.07 16.35 -53.34
CA TYR A 270 -2.45 15.05 -53.59
C TYR A 270 -2.90 14.46 -54.93
N LYS A 271 -1.94 14.03 -55.76
CA LYS A 271 -2.24 13.35 -57.02
C LYS A 271 -2.90 12.00 -56.76
N ARG A 272 -4.12 11.81 -57.29
CA ARG A 272 -4.84 10.54 -57.22
C ARG A 272 -4.50 9.65 -58.41
N ILE A 273 -4.49 8.35 -58.19
CA ILE A 273 -4.45 7.36 -59.27
C ILE A 273 -5.87 6.92 -59.65
N SER A 274 -6.06 6.53 -60.91
CA SER A 274 -7.34 5.99 -61.36
C SER A 274 -7.54 4.55 -60.90
N LYS A 275 -8.77 4.04 -60.95
CA LYS A 275 -9.05 2.62 -60.68
C LYS A 275 -8.38 1.70 -61.70
N GLU A 276 -8.23 2.15 -62.93
CA GLU A 276 -7.56 1.42 -64.01
C GLU A 276 -6.05 1.31 -63.75
N ASP A 277 -5.40 2.42 -63.39
CA ASP A 277 -3.98 2.41 -63.01
C ASP A 277 -3.72 1.52 -61.79
N PHE A 278 -4.63 1.53 -60.81
CA PHE A 278 -4.56 0.66 -59.66
C PHE A 278 -4.69 -0.83 -60.04
N GLN A 279 -5.62 -1.16 -60.94
CA GLN A 279 -5.80 -2.54 -61.41
C GLN A 279 -4.56 -3.03 -62.20
N ASN A 280 -4.03 -2.19 -63.09
CA ASN A 280 -2.80 -2.47 -63.83
C ASN A 280 -1.62 -2.71 -62.87
N PHE A 281 -1.53 -1.90 -61.80
CA PHE A 281 -0.55 -2.12 -60.74
C PHE A 281 -0.73 -3.49 -60.10
N LEU A 282 -1.94 -3.84 -59.63
CA LEU A 282 -2.23 -5.12 -58.97
C LEU A 282 -1.83 -6.33 -59.83
N GLU A 283 -2.06 -6.27 -61.13
CA GLU A 283 -1.71 -7.32 -62.09
C GLU A 283 -0.19 -7.47 -62.29
N SER A 284 0.56 -6.40 -62.05
CA SER A 284 2.03 -6.38 -62.16
C SER A 284 2.77 -6.69 -60.84
N VAL A 285 2.06 -6.80 -59.71
CA VAL A 285 2.70 -6.99 -58.39
C VAL A 285 3.35 -8.37 -58.26
N ASP A 286 4.67 -8.36 -58.08
CA ASP A 286 5.47 -9.47 -57.59
C ASP A 286 5.50 -9.49 -56.06
N TYR A 287 4.53 -10.21 -55.47
CA TYR A 287 4.38 -10.35 -54.03
C TYR A 287 5.60 -10.98 -53.33
N SER A 288 6.47 -11.71 -54.05
CA SER A 288 7.68 -12.30 -53.46
C SER A 288 8.68 -11.23 -52.99
N LYS A 289 8.60 -10.02 -53.54
CA LYS A 289 9.44 -8.87 -53.18
C LYS A 289 8.88 -8.05 -52.02
N LEU A 290 7.67 -8.33 -51.56
CA LEU A 290 6.97 -7.53 -50.55
C LEU A 290 6.82 -8.29 -49.22
N PRO A 291 6.47 -7.60 -48.11
CA PRO A 291 6.13 -8.26 -46.86
C PRO A 291 5.00 -9.29 -47.05
N GLU A 292 5.15 -10.46 -46.44
CA GLU A 292 4.17 -11.55 -46.54
C GLU A 292 2.77 -11.09 -46.09
N GLY A 293 1.75 -11.43 -46.88
CA GLY A 293 0.35 -11.10 -46.59
C GLY A 293 -0.01 -9.62 -46.79
N ILE A 294 0.81 -8.85 -47.51
CA ILE A 294 0.50 -7.45 -47.84
C ILE A 294 -0.80 -7.33 -48.63
N LYS A 295 -1.59 -6.31 -48.31
CA LYS A 295 -2.84 -6.00 -49.00
C LYS A 295 -2.75 -4.63 -49.64
N PHE A 296 -3.37 -4.48 -50.79
CA PHE A 296 -3.48 -3.22 -51.51
C PHE A 296 -4.95 -2.84 -51.65
N GLU A 297 -5.28 -1.61 -51.28
CA GLU A 297 -6.63 -1.06 -51.32
C GLU A 297 -6.60 0.33 -51.97
N ILE A 298 -7.70 0.72 -52.61
CA ILE A 298 -7.90 2.06 -53.14
C ILE A 298 -9.18 2.67 -52.56
N LYS A 299 -9.13 3.95 -52.22
CA LYS A 299 -10.30 4.74 -51.81
C LYS A 299 -11.00 5.42 -52.99
#